data_AF-A0A965QWN4-F1
#
_entry.id   AF-A0A965QWN4-F1
#
_cell.length_a   1.000
_cell.length_b   1.000
_cell.length_c   1.000
_cell.angle_alpha   90.00
_cell.angle_beta   90.00
_cell.angle_gamma   90.00
#
_symmetry.space_group_name_H-M   'P 1'
#
loop_
_entity.id
_entity.type
_entity.pdbx_description
1 polymer ?
#
loop_
_entity_poly.entity_id
_entity_poly.type
_entity_poly.pdbx_seq_one_letter_code
_entity_poly.pdbx_strand_id
1 'polypeptide(L)'
;CSGMAGTFGLSRRNYRASLRVGLGLVAAMRGAGVEAGATECSACRLQMEQGTTKAAVHPVKLLAMAYGLLEGPAPHGLDGLLTTTSGRLTTT
;
A
#
# COMPACT_ATOMS: atom_id res chain seq x y z
N CYS A 1 6.49 5.52 -9.70
CA CYS A 1 7.50 4.67 -9.03
C CYS A 1 7.34 4.82 -7.52
N SER A 2 7.46 3.73 -6.75
CA SER A 2 7.41 3.79 -5.28
C SER A 2 8.74 4.20 -4.63
N GLY A 3 9.87 4.05 -5.33
CA GLY A 3 11.20 4.28 -4.73
C GLY A 3 11.70 3.12 -3.85
N MET A 4 10.85 2.13 -3.57
CA MET A 4 11.21 1.03 -2.66
C MET A 4 12.16 0.01 -3.29
N ALA A 5 11.97 -0.32 -4.58
CA ALA A 5 12.83 -1.22 -5.36
C ALA A 5 13.30 -2.46 -4.57
N GLY A 6 12.34 -3.28 -4.12
CA GLY A 6 12.60 -4.42 -3.24
C GLY A 6 12.97 -3.96 -1.82
N THR A 7 14.13 -4.40 -1.32
CA THR A 7 14.64 -3.99 0.01
C THR A 7 15.54 -2.75 -0.04
N PHE A 8 15.82 -2.22 -1.24
CA PHE A 8 16.65 -1.03 -1.42
C PHE A 8 16.17 0.11 -0.53
N GLY A 9 14.87 0.43 -0.57
CA GLY A 9 14.30 1.52 0.20
C GLY A 9 14.18 1.26 1.70
N LEU A 10 14.31 0.00 2.15
CA LEU A 10 14.38 -0.34 3.58
C LEU A 10 15.80 -0.18 4.15
N SER A 11 16.83 -0.19 3.31
CA SER A 11 18.20 -0.07 3.78
C SER A 11 18.49 1.33 4.35
N ARG A 12 19.19 1.38 5.50
CA ARG A 12 19.54 2.65 6.17
C ARG A 12 20.23 3.66 5.25
N ARG A 13 21.12 3.18 4.38
CA ARG A 13 21.87 4.01 3.41
C ARG A 13 20.94 4.69 2.40
N ASN A 14 19.93 3.98 1.91
CA ASN A 14 19.12 4.44 0.79
C ASN A 14 17.72 4.93 1.21
N TYR A 15 17.35 4.79 2.48
CA TYR A 15 16.02 5.15 3.01
C TYR A 15 15.56 6.54 2.59
N ARG A 16 16.41 7.56 2.78
CA ARG A 16 16.10 8.94 2.36
C ARG A 16 15.99 9.12 0.85
N ALA A 17 16.78 8.37 0.07
CA ALA A 17 16.68 8.41 -1.39
C ALA A 17 15.37 7.77 -1.87
N SER A 18 14.99 6.62 -1.31
CA SER A 18 13.71 5.95 -1.55
C SER A 18 12.52 6.88 -1.27
N LEU A 19 12.50 7.52 -0.09
CA LEU A 19 11.46 8.48 0.28
C LEU A 19 11.33 9.63 -0.72
N ARG A 20 12.45 10.17 -1.21
CA ARG A 20 12.42 11.25 -2.22
C ARG A 20 11.85 10.77 -3.55
N VAL A 21 12.22 9.58 -4.00
CA VAL A 21 11.68 8.98 -5.24
C VAL A 21 10.18 8.70 -5.11
N GLY A 22 9.74 8.19 -3.96
CA GLY A 22 8.34 7.87 -3.68
C GLY A 22 7.45 9.06 -3.31
N LEU A 23 8.00 10.26 -3.13
CA LEU A 23 7.26 11.40 -2.56
C LEU A 23 6.00 11.76 -3.36
N GLY A 24 6.10 11.79 -4.69
CA GLY A 24 4.94 12.10 -5.55
C GLY A 24 3.82 11.06 -5.41
N LEU A 25 4.18 9.78 -5.29
CA LEU A 25 3.22 8.69 -5.07
C LEU A 25 2.52 8.84 -3.71
N VAL A 26 3.28 9.07 -2.65
CA VAL A 26 2.74 9.24 -1.29
C VAL A 26 1.86 10.49 -1.19
N ALA A 27 2.25 11.59 -1.85
CA ALA A 27 1.44 12.79 -1.91
C ALA A 27 0.11 12.54 -2.64
N ALA A 28 0.14 11.85 -3.78
CA ALA A 28 -1.08 11.48 -4.51
C ALA A 28 -2.01 10.59 -3.67
N MET A 29 -1.46 9.62 -2.94
CA MET A 29 -2.23 8.76 -2.03
C MET A 29 -2.99 9.55 -0.96
N ARG A 30 -2.48 10.71 -0.51
CA ARG A 30 -3.17 11.55 0.48
C ARG A 30 -4.33 12.37 -0.11
N GLY A 31 -4.43 12.51 -1.43
CA GLY A 31 -5.44 13.35 -2.08
C GLY A 31 -6.88 12.88 -1.82
N ALA A 32 -7.81 13.79 -1.59
CA ALA A 32 -9.19 13.46 -1.14
C ALA A 32 -9.96 12.51 -2.09
N GLY A 33 -9.64 12.49 -3.39
CA GLY A 33 -10.28 11.62 -4.38
C GLY A 33 -9.75 10.18 -4.44
N VAL A 34 -8.79 9.80 -3.58
CA VAL A 34 -8.26 8.43 -3.52
C VAL A 34 -8.87 7.72 -2.32
N GLU A 35 -9.49 6.56 -2.52
CA GLU A 35 -10.01 5.74 -1.41
C GLU A 35 -8.99 4.69 -0.96
N ALA A 36 -8.42 3.98 -1.93
CA ALA A 36 -7.31 3.04 -1.73
C ALA A 36 -6.36 3.07 -2.94
N GLY A 37 -5.12 2.64 -2.72
CA GLY A 37 -4.16 2.36 -3.78
C GLY A 37 -4.31 0.93 -4.28
N ALA A 38 -3.90 0.66 -5.52
CA ALA A 38 -3.86 -0.69 -6.07
C ALA A 38 -2.43 -1.04 -6.52
N THR A 39 -1.88 -2.14 -6.02
CA THR A 39 -0.57 -2.67 -6.45
C THR A 39 -0.42 -4.15 -6.13
N GLU A 40 0.14 -4.87 -7.07
CA GLU A 40 0.58 -6.27 -6.98
C GLU A 40 1.91 -6.43 -6.23
N CYS A 41 2.69 -5.35 -6.12
CA CYS A 41 4.02 -5.37 -5.52
C CYS A 41 3.95 -5.07 -4.01
N SER A 42 4.34 -6.04 -3.18
CA SER A 42 4.38 -5.89 -1.71
C SER A 42 5.28 -4.74 -1.24
N ALA A 43 6.44 -4.55 -1.89
CA ALA A 43 7.35 -3.45 -1.58
C ALA A 43 6.75 -2.08 -1.96
N CYS A 44 6.03 -2.00 -3.09
CA CYS A 44 5.31 -0.78 -3.45
C CYS A 44 4.18 -0.47 -2.46
N ARG A 45 3.44 -1.49 -2.02
CA ARG A 45 2.39 -1.36 -1.00
C ARG A 45 2.95 -0.73 0.29
N LEU A 46 4.10 -1.20 0.76
CA LEU A 46 4.75 -0.64 1.95
C LEU A 46 5.01 0.87 1.83
N GLN A 47 5.53 1.32 0.68
CA GLN A 47 5.74 2.76 0.46
C GLN A 47 4.41 3.51 0.29
N MET A 48 3.46 2.97 -0.45
CA MET A 48 2.17 3.62 -0.71
C MET A 48 1.42 3.91 0.58
N GLU A 49 1.51 3.00 1.55
CA GLU A 49 0.90 3.15 2.88
C GLU A 49 1.77 3.95 3.85
N GLN A 50 3.05 4.18 3.51
CA GLN A 50 3.96 4.93 4.36
C GLN A 50 3.54 6.41 4.43
N GLY A 51 3.13 6.84 5.61
CA GLY A 51 2.73 8.22 5.85
C GLY A 51 1.38 8.58 5.24
N THR A 52 0.50 7.59 5.02
CA THR A 52 -0.92 7.78 4.71
C THR A 52 -1.76 6.88 5.59
N THR A 53 -3.06 7.14 5.68
CA THR A 53 -4.04 6.27 6.36
C THR A 53 -4.78 5.36 5.39
N LYS A 54 -4.48 5.45 4.08
CA LYS A 54 -5.18 4.71 3.03
C LYS A 54 -4.52 3.37 2.75
N ALA A 55 -5.33 2.34 2.58
CA ALA A 55 -4.86 1.02 2.24
C ALA A 55 -4.30 0.97 0.82
N ALA A 56 -3.35 0.05 0.58
CA ALA A 56 -2.98 -0.38 -0.76
C ALA A 56 -3.28 -1.87 -0.94
N VAL A 57 -4.07 -2.20 -1.95
CA VAL A 57 -4.66 -3.52 -2.14
C VAL A 57 -4.13 -4.19 -3.40
N HIS A 58 -4.06 -5.52 -3.38
CA HIS A 58 -3.70 -6.27 -4.58
C HIS A 58 -4.85 -6.20 -5.59
N PRO A 59 -4.62 -5.85 -6.88
CA PRO A 59 -5.69 -5.69 -7.87
C PRO A 59 -6.60 -6.91 -8.00
N VAL A 60 -6.07 -8.13 -7.87
CA VAL A 60 -6.86 -9.37 -7.85
C VAL A 60 -7.96 -9.38 -6.78
N LYS A 61 -7.75 -8.73 -5.62
CA LYS A 61 -8.75 -8.64 -4.56
C LYS A 61 -9.87 -7.68 -4.93
N LEU A 62 -9.57 -6.60 -5.66
CA LEU A 62 -10.58 -5.70 -6.20
C LEU A 62 -11.46 -6.41 -7.24
N LEU A 63 -10.84 -7.23 -8.10
CA LEU A 63 -11.59 -8.06 -9.05
C LEU A 63 -12.48 -9.05 -8.31
N ALA A 64 -11.94 -9.82 -7.35
CA ALA A 64 -12.74 -10.75 -6.55
C ALA A 64 -13.94 -10.07 -5.88
N MET A 65 -13.74 -8.89 -5.28
CA MET A 65 -14.81 -8.07 -4.70
C MET A 65 -15.85 -7.64 -5.74
N ALA A 66 -15.43 -7.20 -6.93
CA ALA A 66 -16.34 -6.77 -8.00
C ALA A 66 -17.22 -7.92 -8.54
N TYR A 67 -16.73 -9.16 -8.46
CA TYR A 67 -17.47 -10.37 -8.85
C TYR A 67 -18.25 -11.01 -7.70
N GLY A 68 -18.29 -10.41 -6.51
CA GLY A 68 -18.98 -10.98 -5.34
C GLY A 68 -18.33 -12.27 -4.81
N LEU A 69 -17.01 -12.40 -4.97
CA LEU A 69 -16.23 -13.54 -4.49
C LEU A 69 -15.58 -13.19 -3.14
N LEU A 70 -15.45 -14.19 -2.26
CA LEU A 70 -14.76 -14.08 -0.96
C LEU A 70 -15.38 -13.03 -0.03
N GLU A 71 -16.67 -13.16 0.25
CA GLU A 71 -17.38 -12.36 1.24
C GLU A 71 -17.04 -12.77 2.68
N GLY A 72 -17.13 -11.83 3.62
CA GLY A 72 -16.96 -12.09 5.05
C GLY A 72 -15.63 -11.59 5.65
N PRO A 73 -15.38 -11.90 6.92
CA PRO A 73 -14.26 -11.34 7.66
C PRO A 73 -12.91 -11.92 7.23
N ALA A 74 -11.86 -11.13 7.42
CA ALA A 74 -10.48 -11.59 7.28
C ALA A 74 -10.20 -12.80 8.21
N PRO A 75 -9.36 -13.77 7.81
CA PRO A 75 -8.56 -13.77 6.58
C PRO A 75 -9.28 -14.36 5.34
N HIS A 76 -10.51 -14.82 5.49
CA HIS A 76 -11.21 -15.61 4.47
C HIS A 76 -12.02 -14.77 3.48
N GLY A 77 -12.47 -13.59 3.90
CA GLY A 77 -13.17 -12.65 3.04
C GLY A 77 -12.49 -11.28 2.92
N LEU A 78 -13.14 -10.41 2.15
CA LEU A 78 -12.62 -9.11 1.73
C LEU A 78 -13.27 -7.93 2.47
N ASP A 79 -13.94 -8.18 3.59
CA ASP A 79 -14.47 -7.11 4.44
C ASP A 79 -13.33 -6.21 4.94
N GLY A 80 -13.49 -4.89 4.79
CA GLY A 80 -12.47 -3.92 5.16
C GLY A 80 -11.24 -3.88 4.23
N LEU A 81 -11.32 -4.46 3.03
CA LEU A 81 -10.22 -4.45 2.04
C LEU A 81 -9.70 -3.03 1.77
N LEU A 82 -10.59 -2.06 1.65
CA LEU A 82 -10.25 -0.67 1.33
C LEU A 82 -9.73 0.13 2.54
N THR A 83 -9.89 -0.38 3.76
CA THR A 83 -9.54 0.32 5.01
C THR A 83 -8.35 -0.30 5.73
N THR A 84 -7.96 -1.54 5.40
CA THR A 84 -6.92 -2.28 6.14
C THR A 84 -5.52 -2.01 5.59
N THR A 85 -4.68 -1.34 6.39
CA THR A 85 -3.25 -1.08 6.09
C THR A 85 -2.34 -2.18 6.65
N SER A 86 -1.08 -2.22 6.20
CA SER A 86 -0.04 -3.17 6.61
C SER A 86 0.54 -2.88 8.01
N GLY A 87 0.06 -1.85 8.69
CA GLY A 87 0.64 -1.33 9.93
C GLY A 87 1.79 -0.33 9.70
N ARG A 88 2.33 0.22 10.80
CA ARG A 88 3.45 1.19 10.72
C ARG A 88 4.78 0.46 10.61
N LEU A 89 5.61 0.88 9.66
CA LEU A 89 7.02 0.56 9.63
C LEU A 89 7.73 1.32 10.76
N THR A 90 8.07 0.63 11.84
CA THR A 90 8.86 1.17 12.95
C THR A 90 10.33 0.77 12.77
N THR A 91 11.24 1.74 12.80
CA THR A 91 12.68 1.48 12.90
C THR A 91 13.05 1.49 14.38
N THR A 92 13.47 0.35 14.93
CA THR A 92 14.11 0.27 16.26
C THR A 92 15.54 0.76 16.20
#